data_AF-A0A1S1LA64-F1
#
_entry.id   AF-A0A1S1LA64-F1
#
_cell.length_a   1.000
_cell.length_b   1.000
_cell.length_c   1.000
_cell.angle_alpha   90.00
_cell.angle_beta   90.00
_cell.angle_gamma   90.00
#
_symmetry.space_group_name_H-M   'P 1'
#
loop_
_entity.id
_entity.type
_entity.pdbx_description
1 polymer ?
#
loop_
_entity_poly.entity_id
_entity_poly.type
_entity_poly.pdbx_seq_one_letter_code
_entity_poly.pdbx_strand_id
1 'polypeptide(L)'
;MSTSLNTVIKRAAAYSAGSAALGIGYASIIERNAFTVREATMDVLDPGASPLRVLHISDIHMRPGQRLKQAWLRELAQWQPDLVINTGDNLAHPRAVSSVVQALGDLLSVPGLFVFGSNDYFGPRLKNPAKYLYKSDERKHGEPLPWQDLRAAFTERGWHDMTHTRHELEVAGVRIAAAGVDDPHLHRDRYDTIAGMPNPLATLRLGLTHSPEPRVLDRFAEDGYQLVMAGHTHGGQLCLPFYGAIVTNCELDRSRVKGPSQWGSHMQLHVSAGIGTSPFAPMRFFCRPEATLLTLVPARVGSQGADAESGDRSPSATVQ
;
A
#
# COMPACT_ATOMS: atom_id res chain seq x y z
N MET A 1 -8.09 13.56 -54.65
CA MET A 1 -8.03 12.52 -53.59
C MET A 1 -7.04 12.84 -52.46
N SER A 2 -5.85 13.38 -52.71
CA SER A 2 -4.83 13.70 -51.67
C SER A 2 -5.29 14.68 -50.57
N THR A 3 -6.07 15.71 -50.91
CA THR A 3 -6.51 16.76 -49.96
C THR A 3 -7.52 16.27 -48.91
N SER A 4 -8.35 15.29 -49.27
CA SER A 4 -9.33 14.68 -48.36
C SER A 4 -8.66 13.79 -47.32
N LEU A 5 -7.68 12.98 -47.74
CA LEU A 5 -6.90 12.13 -46.85
C LEU A 5 -6.08 12.95 -45.83
N ASN A 6 -5.47 14.05 -46.27
CA ASN A 6 -4.75 14.96 -45.36
C ASN A 6 -5.67 15.64 -44.34
N THR A 7 -6.93 15.90 -44.70
CA THR A 7 -7.91 16.50 -43.79
C THR A 7 -8.42 15.48 -42.76
N VAL A 8 -8.65 14.24 -43.18
CA VAL A 8 -9.02 13.13 -42.29
C VAL A 8 -7.88 12.81 -41.32
N ILE A 9 -6.64 12.74 -41.78
CA ILE A 9 -5.45 12.53 -40.93
C ILE A 9 -5.28 13.67 -39.91
N LYS A 10 -5.41 14.93 -40.35
CA LYS A 10 -5.33 16.09 -39.44
C LYS A 10 -6.44 16.09 -38.38
N ARG A 11 -7.67 15.75 -38.76
CA ARG A 11 -8.80 15.63 -37.81
C ARG A 11 -8.59 14.48 -36.85
N ALA A 12 -8.22 13.30 -37.33
CA ALA A 12 -7.90 12.14 -36.49
C ALA A 12 -6.79 12.46 -35.48
N ALA A 13 -5.69 13.07 -35.94
CA ALA A 13 -4.59 13.51 -35.07
C ALA A 13 -5.04 14.54 -34.02
N ALA A 14 -5.89 15.51 -34.41
CA ALA A 14 -6.45 16.51 -33.49
C ALA A 14 -7.38 15.88 -32.43
N TYR A 15 -8.23 14.92 -32.82
CA TYR A 15 -9.08 14.18 -31.89
C TYR A 15 -8.25 13.31 -30.93
N SER A 16 -7.24 12.60 -31.44
CA SER A 16 -6.32 11.81 -30.61
C SER A 16 -5.54 12.68 -29.63
N ALA A 17 -5.05 13.84 -30.05
CA ALA A 17 -4.36 14.80 -29.18
C ALA A 17 -5.30 15.38 -28.11
N GLY A 18 -6.54 15.73 -28.49
CA GLY A 18 -7.56 16.21 -27.55
C GLY A 18 -7.90 15.18 -26.48
N SER A 19 -8.13 13.92 -26.87
CA SER A 19 -8.41 12.83 -25.93
C SER A 19 -7.22 12.52 -25.01
N ALA A 20 -5.99 12.55 -25.52
CA ALA A 20 -4.80 12.37 -24.70
C ALA A 20 -4.63 13.50 -23.66
N ALA A 21 -4.85 14.75 -24.06
CA ALA A 21 -4.80 15.90 -23.15
C ALA A 21 -5.88 15.81 -22.06
N LEU A 22 -7.10 15.43 -22.41
CA LEU A 22 -8.19 15.20 -21.45
C LEU A 22 -7.85 14.05 -20.50
N GLY A 23 -7.30 12.95 -21.00
CA GLY A 23 -6.85 11.81 -20.18
C GLY A 23 -5.76 12.19 -19.18
N ILE A 24 -4.75 12.94 -19.61
CA ILE A 24 -3.70 13.47 -18.74
C ILE A 24 -4.29 14.44 -17.70
N GLY A 25 -5.19 15.34 -18.11
CA GLY A 25 -5.87 16.26 -17.21
C GLY A 25 -6.69 15.53 -16.14
N TYR A 26 -7.46 14.53 -16.56
CA TYR A 26 -8.22 13.65 -15.66
C TYR A 26 -7.30 12.94 -14.67
N ALA A 27 -6.24 12.27 -15.17
CA ALA A 27 -5.31 11.53 -14.34
C ALA A 27 -4.54 12.42 -13.34
N SER A 28 -4.18 13.63 -13.78
CA SER A 28 -3.34 14.56 -13.04
C SER A 28 -4.13 15.50 -12.12
N ILE A 29 -5.46 15.57 -12.20
CA ILE A 29 -6.24 16.54 -11.41
C ILE A 29 -7.41 15.86 -10.73
N ILE A 30 -8.16 15.03 -11.46
CA ILE A 30 -9.38 14.41 -10.96
C ILE A 30 -9.04 13.12 -10.22
N GLU A 31 -8.53 12.11 -10.93
CA GLU A 31 -8.40 10.78 -10.37
C GLU A 31 -7.37 10.72 -9.23
N ARG A 32 -6.25 11.45 -9.33
CA ARG A 32 -5.27 11.53 -8.23
C ARG A 32 -5.81 12.13 -6.93
N ASN A 33 -6.96 12.81 -6.99
CA ASN A 33 -7.63 13.43 -5.85
C ASN A 33 -8.98 12.76 -5.54
N ALA A 34 -9.35 11.71 -6.30
CA ALA A 34 -10.57 10.95 -6.08
C ALA A 34 -10.32 9.87 -5.03
N PHE A 35 -9.98 10.28 -3.81
CA PHE A 35 -9.69 9.36 -2.71
C PHE A 35 -10.88 8.43 -2.42
N THR A 36 -10.59 7.21 -1.97
CA THR A 36 -11.62 6.22 -1.63
C THR A 36 -11.19 5.37 -0.45
N VAL A 37 -12.15 4.88 0.31
CA VAL A 37 -11.91 3.78 1.24
C VAL A 37 -12.31 2.50 0.52
N ARG A 38 -11.44 1.49 0.55
CA ARG A 38 -11.75 0.13 0.10
C ARG A 38 -12.04 -0.70 1.33
N GLU A 39 -13.13 -1.45 1.30
CA GLU A 39 -13.42 -2.44 2.33
C GLU A 39 -13.08 -3.84 1.81
N ALA A 40 -12.47 -4.66 2.64
CA ALA A 40 -12.24 -6.06 2.33
C ALA A 40 -12.24 -6.92 3.59
N THR A 41 -12.62 -8.19 3.43
CA THR A 41 -12.61 -9.18 4.52
C THR A 41 -11.53 -10.21 4.24
N MET A 42 -10.77 -10.61 5.27
CA MET A 42 -9.71 -11.61 5.14
C MET A 42 -9.81 -12.66 6.24
N ASP A 43 -9.80 -13.92 5.82
CA ASP A 43 -9.94 -15.11 6.66
C ASP A 43 -8.57 -15.52 7.24
N VAL A 44 -8.06 -14.77 8.23
CA VAL A 44 -6.68 -14.92 8.76
C VAL A 44 -6.60 -15.24 10.25
N LEU A 45 -7.68 -15.00 11.01
CA LEU A 45 -7.67 -15.20 12.45
C LEU A 45 -7.89 -16.67 12.80
N ASP A 46 -7.47 -17.07 13.99
CA ASP A 46 -7.77 -18.39 14.52
C ASP A 46 -9.29 -18.57 14.78
N PRO A 47 -9.81 -19.82 14.70
CA PRO A 47 -11.20 -20.12 15.03
C PRO A 47 -11.61 -19.61 16.41
N GLY A 48 -12.78 -18.94 16.47
CA GLY A 48 -13.32 -18.39 17.71
C GLY A 48 -12.87 -16.97 18.07
N ALA A 49 -11.94 -16.39 17.30
CA ALA A 49 -11.57 -14.97 17.46
C ALA A 49 -12.72 -14.04 17.06
N SER A 50 -12.85 -12.90 17.76
CA SER A 50 -13.72 -11.81 17.31
C SER A 50 -13.10 -11.11 16.08
N PRO A 51 -13.93 -10.56 15.16
CA PRO A 51 -13.42 -9.80 14.04
C PRO A 51 -12.58 -8.59 14.49
N LEU A 52 -11.52 -8.28 13.74
CA LEU A 52 -10.65 -7.13 13.97
C LEU A 52 -10.69 -6.18 12.77
N ARG A 53 -11.02 -4.90 12.98
CA ARG A 53 -11.03 -3.87 11.95
C ARG A 53 -9.66 -3.18 11.89
N VAL A 54 -8.94 -3.41 10.81
CA VAL A 54 -7.60 -2.85 10.59
C VAL A 54 -7.63 -1.82 9.46
N LEU A 55 -7.35 -0.57 9.78
CA LEU A 55 -7.17 0.47 8.76
C LEU A 55 -5.72 0.44 8.25
N HIS A 56 -5.55 0.13 6.97
CA HIS A 56 -4.27 0.17 6.29
C HIS A 56 -4.11 1.47 5.50
N ILE A 57 -3.15 2.28 5.94
CA ILE A 57 -2.70 3.49 5.23
C ILE A 57 -1.28 3.29 4.73
N SER A 58 -0.98 3.81 3.54
CA SER A 58 0.36 3.76 2.96
C SER A 58 0.56 4.87 1.94
N ASP A 59 1.82 5.17 1.66
CA ASP A 59 2.26 6.01 0.55
C ASP A 59 1.51 7.35 0.56
N ILE A 60 1.46 8.02 1.70
CA ILE A 60 0.74 9.30 1.82
C ILE A 60 1.39 10.36 0.92
N HIS A 61 2.72 10.33 0.75
CA HIS A 61 3.50 11.30 -0.02
C HIS A 61 3.04 12.73 0.26
N MET A 62 3.03 13.10 1.54
CA MET A 62 2.47 14.37 2.00
C MET A 62 3.38 15.53 1.61
N ARG A 63 2.75 16.61 1.14
CA ARG A 63 3.36 17.92 0.98
C ARG A 63 2.56 18.98 1.73
N PRO A 64 3.21 20.07 2.17
CA PRO A 64 2.50 21.23 2.70
C PRO A 64 1.42 21.73 1.72
N GLY A 65 0.28 22.14 2.25
CA GLY A 65 -0.81 22.74 1.47
C GLY A 65 -1.78 21.78 0.79
N GLN A 66 -1.61 20.45 0.92
CA GLN A 66 -2.53 19.45 0.36
C GLN A 66 -3.83 19.31 1.19
N ARG A 67 -4.59 20.40 1.34
CA ARG A 67 -5.76 20.49 2.25
C ARG A 67 -6.82 19.41 2.00
N LEU A 68 -7.11 19.09 0.74
CA LEU A 68 -8.09 18.04 0.39
C LEU A 68 -7.65 16.67 0.92
N LYS A 69 -6.40 16.27 0.66
CA LYS A 69 -5.83 15.00 1.16
C LYS A 69 -5.82 14.96 2.69
N GLN A 70 -5.45 16.08 3.33
CA GLN A 70 -5.43 16.17 4.79
C GLN A 70 -6.83 16.06 5.40
N ALA A 71 -7.84 16.69 4.79
CA ALA A 71 -9.23 16.58 5.25
C ALA A 71 -9.74 15.15 5.11
N TRP A 72 -9.54 14.53 3.95
CA TRP A 72 -9.95 13.15 3.71
C TRP A 72 -9.26 12.15 4.65
N LEU A 73 -7.97 12.31 4.92
CA LEU A 73 -7.25 11.48 5.90
C LEU A 73 -7.85 11.57 7.32
N ARG A 74 -8.28 12.77 7.75
CA ARG A 74 -8.93 12.94 9.06
C ARG A 74 -10.27 12.22 9.13
N GLU A 75 -11.02 12.22 8.03
CA GLU A 75 -12.31 11.52 7.95
C GLU A 75 -12.16 10.00 8.13
N LEU A 76 -10.98 9.42 7.92
CA LEU A 76 -10.77 7.98 8.11
C LEU A 76 -11.02 7.52 9.56
N ALA A 77 -10.92 8.41 10.56
CA ALA A 77 -11.25 8.08 11.94
C ALA A 77 -12.74 7.71 12.12
N GLN A 78 -13.64 8.22 11.27
CA GLN A 78 -15.07 7.90 11.34
C GLN A 78 -15.37 6.44 11.01
N TRP A 79 -14.42 5.74 10.37
CA TRP A 79 -14.50 4.32 10.07
C TRP A 79 -14.19 3.43 11.27
N GLN A 80 -13.90 4.00 12.44
CA GLN A 80 -13.73 3.30 13.72
C GLN A 80 -12.87 2.02 13.59
N PRO A 81 -11.61 2.14 13.15
CA PRO A 81 -10.71 1.00 13.17
C PRO A 81 -10.29 0.66 14.60
N ASP A 82 -10.07 -0.62 14.85
CA ASP A 82 -9.49 -1.11 16.11
C ASP A 82 -7.96 -0.96 16.11
N LEU A 83 -7.35 -1.07 14.93
CA LEU A 83 -5.90 -1.00 14.70
C LEU A 83 -5.59 -0.21 13.43
N VAL A 84 -4.55 0.62 13.47
CA VAL A 84 -4.01 1.31 12.28
C VAL A 84 -2.66 0.71 11.90
N ILE A 85 -2.52 0.34 10.62
CA ILE A 85 -1.25 -0.11 10.05
C ILE A 85 -0.78 0.92 9.02
N ASN A 86 0.42 1.45 9.22
CA ASN A 86 1.07 2.38 8.30
C ASN A 86 2.33 1.76 7.70
N THR A 87 2.31 1.44 6.41
CA THR A 87 3.43 0.76 5.75
C THR A 87 4.42 1.71 5.09
N GLY A 88 4.42 3.01 5.40
CA GLY A 88 5.49 3.94 5.04
C GLY A 88 5.18 4.88 3.87
N ASP A 89 6.21 5.58 3.39
CA ASP A 89 6.15 6.62 2.35
C ASP A 89 5.18 7.76 2.69
N ASN A 90 5.26 8.24 3.92
CA ASN A 90 4.43 9.31 4.44
C ASN A 90 4.86 10.68 3.92
N LEU A 91 6.16 10.90 3.75
CA LEU A 91 6.74 12.21 3.42
C LEU A 91 7.00 12.38 1.91
N ALA A 92 6.88 13.62 1.43
CA ALA A 92 7.37 14.01 0.11
C ALA A 92 7.98 15.43 0.11
N HIS A 93 8.24 16.00 1.29
CA HIS A 93 8.79 17.34 1.49
C HIS A 93 9.39 17.50 2.90
N PRO A 94 10.50 18.26 3.09
CA PRO A 94 11.12 18.48 4.41
C PRO A 94 10.26 19.14 5.50
N ARG A 95 9.04 19.60 5.15
CA ARG A 95 8.11 20.29 6.05
C ARG A 95 6.78 19.53 6.18
N ALA A 96 6.77 18.27 5.76
CA ALA A 96 5.54 17.47 5.67
C ALA A 96 5.14 16.82 6.98
N VAL A 97 6.05 16.66 7.97
CA VAL A 97 5.77 15.97 9.24
C VAL A 97 4.54 16.55 9.93
N SER A 98 4.48 17.87 10.12
CA SER A 98 3.31 18.52 10.73
C SER A 98 2.03 18.30 9.92
N SER A 99 2.12 18.27 8.59
CA SER A 99 0.98 17.99 7.71
C SER A 99 0.50 16.54 7.80
N VAL A 100 1.41 15.57 7.99
CA VAL A 100 1.06 14.16 8.21
C VAL A 100 0.38 14.01 9.57
N VAL A 101 1.00 14.52 10.64
CA VAL A 101 0.47 14.42 12.00
C VAL A 101 -0.91 15.06 12.12
N GLN A 102 -1.10 16.25 11.54
CA GLN A 102 -2.41 16.93 11.52
C GLN A 102 -3.46 16.24 10.64
N ALA A 103 -3.02 15.47 9.64
CA ALA A 103 -3.92 14.73 8.76
C ALA A 103 -4.38 13.42 9.40
N LEU A 104 -3.50 12.73 10.13
CA LEU A 104 -3.87 11.50 10.83
C LEU A 104 -4.73 11.79 12.06
N GLY A 105 -4.47 12.90 12.78
CA GLY A 105 -5.37 13.40 13.83
C GLY A 105 -5.78 12.31 14.82
N ASP A 106 -7.09 12.07 14.93
CA ASP A 106 -7.70 11.10 15.85
C ASP A 106 -7.27 9.65 15.59
N LEU A 107 -6.82 9.31 14.37
CA LEU A 107 -6.27 7.97 14.09
C LEU A 107 -5.02 7.67 14.93
N LEU A 108 -4.27 8.70 15.33
CA LEU A 108 -3.09 8.50 16.16
C LEU A 108 -3.45 8.12 17.61
N SER A 109 -4.73 8.24 18.00
CA SER A 109 -5.24 7.75 19.28
C SER A 109 -5.69 6.28 19.23
N VAL A 110 -5.79 5.70 18.03
CA VAL A 110 -6.03 4.26 17.83
C VAL A 110 -4.69 3.53 17.92
N PRO A 111 -4.62 2.33 18.53
CA PRO A 111 -3.42 1.50 18.49
C PRO A 111 -2.88 1.40 17.07
N GLY A 112 -1.55 1.52 16.90
CA GLY A 112 -0.98 1.50 15.57
C GLY A 112 0.41 0.92 15.49
N LEU A 113 0.71 0.33 14.34
CA LEU A 113 2.02 -0.23 13.99
C LEU A 113 2.49 0.41 12.69
N PHE A 114 3.78 0.68 12.57
CA PHE A 114 4.31 1.26 11.33
C PHE A 114 5.72 0.80 10.97
N VAL A 115 6.04 0.91 9.69
CA VAL A 115 7.39 0.80 9.12
C VAL A 115 7.63 2.00 8.20
N PHE A 116 8.89 2.23 7.82
CA PHE A 116 9.26 3.31 6.91
C PHE A 116 9.40 2.84 5.47
N GLY A 117 9.10 3.76 4.54
CA GLY A 117 9.39 3.61 3.12
C GLY A 117 10.51 4.52 2.65
N SER A 118 11.01 4.29 1.44
CA SER A 118 12.11 5.05 0.85
C SER A 118 11.90 6.57 0.84
N ASN A 119 10.66 7.03 0.65
CA ASN A 119 10.30 8.44 0.59
C ASN A 119 10.07 9.06 1.97
N ASP A 120 10.09 8.28 3.05
CA ASP A 120 10.26 8.83 4.40
C ASP A 120 11.70 9.29 4.61
N TYR A 121 12.67 8.50 4.14
CA TYR A 121 14.10 8.82 4.30
C TYR A 121 14.58 9.89 3.33
N PHE A 122 14.13 9.86 2.08
CA PHE A 122 14.68 10.66 1.00
C PHE A 122 13.61 11.38 0.20
N GLY A 123 13.87 12.65 -0.11
CA GLY A 123 12.97 13.47 -0.91
C GLY A 123 12.81 12.95 -2.34
N PRO A 124 11.68 13.27 -2.98
CA PRO A 124 11.47 12.89 -4.37
C PRO A 124 12.46 13.63 -5.27
N ARG A 125 12.86 13.00 -6.39
CA ARG A 125 13.61 13.64 -7.48
C ARG A 125 12.92 13.41 -8.81
N LEU A 126 13.11 14.35 -9.73
CA LEU A 126 12.64 14.19 -11.11
C LEU A 126 13.38 13.00 -11.72
N LYS A 127 12.64 11.93 -12.03
CA LYS A 127 13.11 10.80 -12.81
C LYS A 127 12.73 11.03 -14.27
N ASN A 128 13.53 10.52 -15.20
CA ASN A 128 13.15 10.54 -16.62
C ASN A 128 11.84 9.73 -16.79
N PRO A 129 10.73 10.33 -17.27
CA PRO A 129 9.45 9.64 -17.41
C PRO A 129 9.51 8.40 -18.31
N ALA A 130 10.41 8.37 -19.29
CA ALA A 130 10.62 7.20 -20.14
C ALA A 130 11.12 5.98 -19.32
N LYS A 131 11.84 6.21 -18.21
CA LYS A 131 12.25 5.13 -17.29
C LYS A 131 11.07 4.51 -16.53
N TYR A 132 9.87 5.09 -16.58
CA TYR A 132 8.67 4.41 -16.05
C TYR A 132 8.38 3.10 -16.81
N LEU A 133 8.84 2.99 -18.06
CA LEU A 133 8.66 1.80 -18.90
C LEU A 133 9.85 0.82 -18.87
N TYR A 134 10.96 1.18 -18.24
CA TYR A 134 12.20 0.39 -18.24
C TYR A 134 12.81 0.28 -16.84
N LYS A 135 13.23 -0.93 -16.42
CA LYS A 135 14.00 -1.10 -15.17
C LYS A 135 15.35 -0.37 -15.28
N SER A 136 15.70 0.43 -14.28
CA SER A 136 16.97 1.18 -14.21
C SER A 136 17.62 0.90 -12.86
N ASP A 137 18.87 0.45 -12.86
CA ASP A 137 19.60 0.07 -11.64
C ASP A 137 20.24 1.24 -10.89
N GLU A 138 20.46 2.39 -11.54
CA GLU A 138 21.11 3.53 -10.86
C GLU A 138 20.11 4.34 -10.03
N ARG A 139 20.09 4.12 -8.71
CA ARG A 139 19.24 4.82 -7.73
C ARG A 139 19.95 6.05 -7.19
N LYS A 140 19.50 7.25 -7.56
CA LYS A 140 19.95 8.52 -6.98
C LYS A 140 18.92 9.00 -5.97
N HIS A 141 19.30 9.03 -4.69
CA HIS A 141 18.43 9.51 -3.61
C HIS A 141 18.30 11.03 -3.63
N GLY A 142 17.15 11.52 -3.15
CA GLY A 142 16.94 12.93 -2.88
C GLY A 142 17.59 13.40 -1.59
N GLU A 143 17.29 14.64 -1.23
CA GLU A 143 17.72 15.19 0.06
C GLU A 143 17.12 14.37 1.21
N PRO A 144 17.87 14.12 2.28
CA PRO A 144 17.33 13.49 3.48
C PRO A 144 16.09 14.24 4.00
N LEU A 145 15.09 13.48 4.41
CA LEU A 145 13.85 13.99 4.99
C LEU A 145 13.82 13.76 6.51
N PRO A 146 13.01 14.52 7.26
CA PRO A 146 12.93 14.44 8.72
C PRO A 146 12.13 13.21 9.21
N TRP A 147 12.57 12.01 8.83
CA TRP A 147 11.93 10.75 9.23
C TRP A 147 12.01 10.48 10.73
N GLN A 148 13.05 11.00 11.40
CA GLN A 148 13.21 10.89 12.87
C GLN A 148 12.14 11.70 13.61
N ASP A 149 11.80 12.89 13.13
CA ASP A 149 10.71 13.70 13.69
C ASP A 149 9.36 13.01 13.48
N LEU A 150 9.18 12.35 12.32
CA LEU A 150 7.98 11.55 12.06
C LEU A 150 7.90 10.34 13.00
N ARG A 151 9.01 9.60 13.18
CA ARG A 151 9.12 8.50 14.15
C ARG A 151 8.73 8.95 15.54
N ALA A 152 9.31 10.05 16.01
CA ALA A 152 9.02 10.63 17.32
C ALA A 152 7.53 10.95 17.43
N ALA A 153 6.95 11.62 16.44
CA ALA A 153 5.54 11.99 16.46
C ALA A 153 4.58 10.78 16.50
N PHE A 154 4.90 9.67 15.84
CA PHE A 154 4.10 8.44 15.91
C PHE A 154 4.28 7.72 17.26
N THR A 155 5.52 7.53 17.69
CA THR A 155 5.84 6.81 18.94
C THR A 155 5.36 7.54 20.19
N GLU A 156 5.43 8.87 20.23
CA GLU A 156 4.88 9.70 21.32
C GLU A 156 3.36 9.57 21.47
N ARG A 157 2.65 9.09 20.44
CA ARG A 157 1.21 8.83 20.45
C ARG A 157 0.87 7.35 20.62
N GLY A 158 1.87 6.52 20.96
CA GLY A 158 1.68 5.12 21.28
C GLY A 158 1.71 4.18 20.07
N TRP A 159 2.02 4.66 18.86
CA TRP A 159 2.27 3.76 17.74
C TRP A 159 3.63 3.07 17.88
N HIS A 160 3.69 1.79 17.53
CA HIS A 160 4.92 1.00 17.60
C HIS A 160 5.66 1.02 16.27
N ASP A 161 6.94 1.38 16.33
CA ASP A 161 7.86 1.23 15.21
C ASP A 161 8.27 -0.24 15.07
N MET A 162 7.84 -0.86 13.98
CA MET A 162 8.10 -2.24 13.67
C MET A 162 9.40 -2.46 12.89
N THR A 163 10.18 -1.41 12.62
CA THR A 163 11.43 -1.48 11.86
C THR A 163 12.45 -2.36 12.59
N HIS A 164 12.64 -3.59 12.12
CA HIS A 164 13.56 -4.59 12.69
C HIS A 164 13.19 -5.06 14.11
N THR A 165 11.92 -4.95 14.48
CA THR A 165 11.45 -5.33 15.81
C THR A 165 10.35 -6.38 15.74
N ARG A 166 10.22 -7.11 16.84
CA ARG A 166 9.07 -7.97 17.15
C ARG A 166 8.32 -7.34 18.31
N HIS A 167 7.00 -7.38 18.25
CA HIS A 167 6.15 -6.84 19.30
C HIS A 167 4.89 -7.68 19.45
N GLU A 168 4.48 -7.93 20.69
CA GLU A 168 3.21 -8.57 21.01
C GLU A 168 2.28 -7.54 21.64
N LEU A 169 1.05 -7.50 21.15
CA LEU A 169 0.02 -6.59 21.63
C LEU A 169 -1.36 -7.27 21.57
N GLU A 170 -2.28 -6.79 22.39
CA GLU A 170 -3.68 -7.21 22.33
C GLU A 170 -4.55 -6.02 21.92
N VAL A 171 -5.36 -6.22 20.88
CA VAL A 171 -6.26 -5.20 20.35
C VAL A 171 -7.63 -5.83 20.12
N ALA A 172 -8.68 -5.23 20.69
CA ALA A 172 -10.05 -5.74 20.62
C ALA A 172 -10.18 -7.25 20.98
N GLY A 173 -9.39 -7.71 21.96
CA GLY A 173 -9.37 -9.12 22.40
C GLY A 173 -8.59 -10.07 21.49
N VAL A 174 -7.94 -9.57 20.43
CA VAL A 174 -7.09 -10.35 19.52
C VAL A 174 -5.63 -10.18 19.94
N ARG A 175 -4.96 -11.29 20.30
CA ARG A 175 -3.51 -11.29 20.56
C ARG A 175 -2.74 -11.31 19.24
N ILE A 176 -1.93 -10.29 19.01
CA ILE A 176 -1.18 -10.08 17.77
C ILE A 176 0.31 -10.24 18.07
N ALA A 177 0.97 -11.17 17.39
CA ALA A 177 2.43 -11.23 17.31
C ALA A 177 2.86 -10.56 16.00
N ALA A 178 3.35 -9.33 16.11
CA ALA A 178 3.77 -8.53 14.98
C ALA A 178 5.30 -8.51 14.83
N ALA A 179 5.77 -8.43 13.59
CA ALA A 179 7.15 -8.03 13.30
C ALA A 179 7.21 -7.21 12.03
N GLY A 180 8.26 -6.41 11.89
CA GLY A 180 8.47 -5.65 10.67
C GLY A 180 9.93 -5.56 10.25
N VAL A 181 10.10 -5.21 9.00
CA VAL A 181 11.38 -4.87 8.39
C VAL A 181 11.34 -3.45 7.85
N ASP A 182 12.50 -2.82 7.78
CA ASP A 182 12.66 -1.56 7.03
C ASP A 182 12.51 -1.80 5.52
N ASP A 183 12.61 -0.74 4.72
CA ASP A 183 12.32 -0.79 3.29
C ASP A 183 13.27 -1.74 2.49
N PRO A 184 12.75 -2.85 1.92
CA PRO A 184 13.52 -3.72 1.05
C PRO A 184 13.95 -3.05 -0.27
N HIS A 185 13.25 -2.01 -0.72
CA HIS A 185 13.61 -1.23 -1.89
C HIS A 185 14.89 -0.39 -1.67
N LEU A 186 15.26 -0.15 -0.41
CA LEU A 186 16.55 0.43 -0.02
C LEU A 186 17.57 -0.62 0.42
N HIS A 187 17.25 -1.92 0.34
CA HIS A 187 18.05 -3.01 0.91
C HIS A 187 18.32 -2.82 2.41
N ARG A 188 17.36 -2.25 3.13
CA ARG A 188 17.45 -2.03 4.59
C ARG A 188 16.67 -3.05 5.40
N ASP A 189 15.99 -3.99 4.76
CA ASP A 189 15.06 -4.92 5.39
C ASP A 189 15.66 -5.76 6.51
N ARG A 190 16.93 -6.19 6.43
CA ARG A 190 17.67 -6.92 7.49
C ARG A 190 16.79 -7.95 8.22
N TYR A 191 16.10 -8.80 7.48
CA TYR A 191 15.11 -9.73 8.02
C TYR A 191 15.64 -10.60 9.19
N ASP A 192 16.94 -10.90 9.20
CA ASP A 192 17.58 -11.69 10.27
C ASP A 192 17.37 -11.14 11.69
N THR A 193 17.12 -9.84 11.84
CA THR A 193 16.82 -9.24 13.16
C THR A 193 15.49 -9.71 13.74
N ILE A 194 14.58 -10.17 12.87
CA ILE A 194 13.25 -10.63 13.24
C ILE A 194 13.00 -12.07 12.78
N ALA A 195 14.02 -12.85 12.41
CA ALA A 195 13.83 -14.21 11.91
C ALA A 195 13.32 -15.20 12.97
N GLY A 196 12.60 -16.22 12.53
CA GLY A 196 12.08 -17.33 13.33
C GLY A 196 10.55 -17.33 13.44
N MET A 197 9.99 -18.39 14.01
CA MET A 197 8.53 -18.46 14.17
C MET A 197 8.02 -17.38 15.15
N PRO A 198 6.96 -16.63 14.83
CA PRO A 198 6.25 -15.80 15.81
C PRO A 198 5.61 -16.66 16.91
N ASN A 199 5.19 -16.03 18.00
CA ASN A 199 4.53 -16.74 19.09
C ASN A 199 3.33 -17.55 18.58
N PRO A 200 3.33 -18.89 18.71
CA PRO A 200 2.28 -19.74 18.15
C PRO A 200 0.96 -19.64 18.94
N LEU A 201 0.95 -18.98 20.10
CA LEU A 201 -0.26 -18.73 20.90
C LEU A 201 -0.96 -17.40 20.54
N ALA A 202 -0.37 -16.62 19.63
CA ALA A 202 -0.98 -15.41 19.10
C ALA A 202 -2.10 -15.77 18.12
N THR A 203 -3.23 -15.08 18.24
CA THR A 203 -4.40 -15.21 17.37
C THR A 203 -4.15 -14.71 15.96
N LEU A 204 -3.21 -13.75 15.81
CA LEU A 204 -2.75 -13.21 14.55
C LEU A 204 -1.23 -13.05 14.55
N ARG A 205 -0.57 -13.58 13.53
CA ARG A 205 0.85 -13.39 13.25
C ARG A 205 1.01 -12.47 12.05
N LEU A 206 1.44 -11.24 12.32
CA LEU A 206 1.37 -10.10 11.38
C LEU A 206 2.77 -9.62 10.99
N GLY A 207 3.07 -9.61 9.69
CA GLY A 207 4.30 -9.06 9.13
C GLY A 207 4.08 -7.69 8.49
N LEU A 208 5.02 -6.76 8.67
CA LEU A 208 5.01 -5.44 8.04
C LEU A 208 6.28 -5.25 7.20
N THR A 209 6.10 -4.76 5.97
CA THR A 209 7.18 -4.31 5.09
C THR A 209 6.68 -3.17 4.23
N HIS A 210 7.53 -2.22 3.83
CA HIS A 210 7.10 -1.19 2.88
C HIS A 210 6.97 -1.78 1.46
N SER A 211 8.07 -2.28 0.89
CA SER A 211 8.06 -2.94 -0.43
C SER A 211 7.82 -4.45 -0.30
N PRO A 212 6.86 -5.03 -1.04
CA PRO A 212 6.56 -6.46 -1.02
C PRO A 212 7.52 -7.27 -1.92
N GLU A 213 8.82 -7.20 -1.65
CA GLU A 213 9.81 -7.95 -2.44
C GLU A 213 9.73 -9.47 -2.13
N PRO A 214 9.70 -10.35 -3.14
CA PRO A 214 9.60 -11.82 -2.98
C PRO A 214 10.57 -12.37 -1.93
N ARG A 215 11.85 -11.96 -1.97
CA ARG A 215 12.89 -12.41 -1.01
C ARG A 215 12.57 -12.13 0.47
N VAL A 216 11.71 -11.15 0.76
CA VAL A 216 11.26 -10.81 2.12
C VAL A 216 9.97 -11.56 2.43
N LEU A 217 9.05 -11.61 1.46
CA LEU A 217 7.79 -12.34 1.59
C LEU A 217 8.00 -13.85 1.79
N ASP A 218 8.99 -14.43 1.11
CA ASP A 218 9.37 -15.84 1.26
C ASP A 218 9.76 -16.14 2.71
N ARG A 219 10.55 -15.26 3.33
CA ARG A 219 10.98 -15.44 4.73
C ARG A 219 9.84 -15.29 5.73
N PHE A 220 8.95 -14.31 5.53
CA PHE A 220 7.73 -14.21 6.33
C PHE A 220 6.85 -15.47 6.19
N ALA A 221 6.72 -16.02 4.99
CA ALA A 221 5.97 -17.24 4.76
C ALA A 221 6.62 -18.46 5.43
N GLU A 222 7.94 -18.60 5.32
CA GLU A 222 8.74 -19.66 5.97
C GLU A 222 8.63 -19.62 7.49
N ASP A 223 8.65 -18.43 8.09
CA ASP A 223 8.48 -18.24 9.54
C ASP A 223 7.03 -18.43 10.02
N GLY A 224 6.06 -18.60 9.10
CA GLY A 224 4.68 -18.93 9.44
C GLY A 224 3.82 -17.73 9.85
N TYR A 225 4.08 -16.54 9.27
CA TYR A 225 3.19 -15.40 9.38
C TYR A 225 1.87 -15.66 8.62
N GLN A 226 0.75 -15.22 9.20
CA GLN A 226 -0.60 -15.42 8.62
C GLN A 226 -0.94 -14.31 7.62
N LEU A 227 -0.53 -13.08 7.93
CA LEU A 227 -0.80 -11.89 7.12
C LEU A 227 0.46 -11.03 7.03
N VAL A 228 0.83 -10.62 5.82
CA VAL A 228 1.79 -9.54 5.58
C VAL A 228 1.08 -8.35 4.95
N MET A 229 1.39 -7.15 5.44
CA MET A 229 0.86 -5.89 4.94
C MET A 229 1.98 -5.04 4.36
N ALA A 230 1.76 -4.52 3.15
CA ALA A 230 2.75 -3.73 2.40
C ALA A 230 2.15 -2.59 1.58
N GLY A 231 3.02 -1.71 1.09
CA GLY A 231 2.70 -0.55 0.23
C GLY A 231 3.52 -0.54 -1.05
N HIS A 232 4.12 0.61 -1.38
CA HIS A 232 5.15 0.84 -2.41
C HIS A 232 4.69 0.74 -3.88
N THR A 233 3.78 -0.17 -4.21
CA THR A 233 3.36 -0.43 -5.60
C THR A 233 2.46 0.68 -6.16
N HIS A 234 1.84 1.49 -5.30
CA HIS A 234 0.80 2.46 -5.64
C HIS A 234 -0.37 1.86 -6.46
N GLY A 235 -0.60 0.55 -6.36
CA GLY A 235 -1.58 -0.16 -7.18
C GLY A 235 -1.25 -0.17 -8.67
N GLY A 236 0.02 0.08 -9.02
CA GLY A 236 0.50 0.26 -10.38
C GLY A 236 0.42 1.68 -10.91
N GLN A 237 -0.22 2.60 -10.17
CA GLN A 237 -0.46 4.03 -10.42
C GLN A 237 -1.13 4.39 -11.77
N LEU A 238 -0.63 3.84 -12.88
CA LEU A 238 -1.17 3.88 -14.23
C LEU A 238 -1.60 2.47 -14.66
N CYS A 239 -2.90 2.28 -14.78
CA CYS A 239 -3.52 1.03 -15.21
C CYS A 239 -4.19 1.20 -16.57
N LEU A 240 -4.12 0.17 -17.40
CA LEU A 240 -4.89 0.08 -18.64
C LEU A 240 -6.23 -0.63 -18.39
N PRO A 241 -7.33 -0.18 -19.01
CA PRO A 241 -8.59 -0.92 -18.98
C PRO A 241 -8.40 -2.38 -19.37
N PHE A 242 -9.00 -3.30 -18.61
CA PHE A 242 -8.94 -4.75 -18.83
C PHE A 242 -7.57 -5.44 -18.73
N TYR A 243 -6.47 -4.67 -18.56
CA TYR A 243 -5.10 -5.20 -18.47
C TYR A 243 -4.43 -4.90 -17.13
N GLY A 244 -4.88 -3.87 -16.41
CA GLY A 244 -4.38 -3.52 -15.08
C GLY A 244 -3.06 -2.75 -15.11
N ALA A 245 -2.34 -2.80 -13.98
CA ALA A 245 -1.13 -2.04 -13.69
C ALA A 245 -0.01 -2.27 -14.69
N ILE A 246 0.50 -1.25 -15.39
CA ILE A 246 1.55 -1.42 -16.41
C ILE A 246 2.88 -1.90 -15.79
N VAL A 247 3.20 -1.37 -14.61
CA VAL A 247 4.43 -1.66 -13.84
C VAL A 247 4.11 -1.79 -12.35
N THR A 248 4.98 -2.47 -11.62
CA THR A 248 4.84 -2.70 -10.16
C THR A 248 5.91 -1.98 -9.33
N ASN A 249 7.03 -1.55 -9.96
CA ASN A 249 8.21 -0.95 -9.32
C ASN A 249 8.88 -1.79 -8.23
N CYS A 250 8.63 -3.10 -8.22
CA CYS A 250 9.26 -4.13 -7.39
C CYS A 250 9.27 -5.46 -8.17
N GLU A 251 9.72 -6.53 -7.54
CA GLU A 251 9.72 -7.87 -8.15
C GLU A 251 8.40 -8.61 -8.00
N LEU A 252 7.41 -8.01 -7.32
CA LEU A 252 6.05 -8.53 -7.24
C LEU A 252 5.38 -8.55 -8.62
N ASP A 253 4.62 -9.61 -8.88
CA ASP A 253 3.82 -9.70 -10.10
C ASP A 253 2.67 -8.69 -10.11
N ARG A 254 2.18 -8.40 -11.32
CA ARG A 254 1.19 -7.36 -11.55
C ARG A 254 -0.20 -7.67 -11.00
N SER A 255 -0.52 -8.93 -10.72
CA SER A 255 -1.84 -9.31 -10.19
C SER A 255 -2.00 -8.97 -8.71
N ARG A 256 -0.88 -8.79 -7.99
CA ARG A 256 -0.84 -8.56 -6.54
C ARG A 256 -0.44 -7.13 -6.15
N VAL A 257 -0.50 -6.19 -7.09
CA VAL A 257 -0.11 -4.79 -6.85
C VAL A 257 -1.00 -4.04 -5.87
N LYS A 258 -2.22 -4.52 -5.57
CA LYS A 258 -3.08 -3.92 -4.56
C LYS A 258 -4.14 -4.90 -4.07
N GLY A 259 -4.68 -4.64 -2.89
CA GLY A 259 -5.74 -5.40 -2.25
C GLY A 259 -5.26 -6.73 -1.66
N PRO A 260 -6.21 -7.56 -1.20
CA PRO A 260 -5.95 -8.89 -0.68
C PRO A 260 -5.46 -9.85 -1.77
N SER A 261 -4.48 -10.68 -1.42
CA SER A 261 -3.89 -11.73 -2.23
C SER A 261 -3.22 -12.77 -1.33
N GLN A 262 -2.52 -13.73 -1.93
CA GLN A 262 -1.77 -14.77 -1.22
C GLN A 262 -0.32 -14.82 -1.69
N TRP A 263 0.57 -15.23 -0.79
CA TRP A 263 1.98 -15.52 -1.07
C TRP A 263 2.36 -16.88 -0.49
N GLY A 264 3.06 -17.69 -1.26
CA GLY A 264 3.27 -19.10 -0.92
C GLY A 264 1.95 -19.86 -0.83
N SER A 265 1.91 -20.90 0.01
CA SER A 265 0.75 -21.79 0.13
C SER A 265 -0.32 -21.30 1.11
N HIS A 266 0.04 -20.47 2.09
CA HIS A 266 -0.84 -20.16 3.23
C HIS A 266 -0.85 -18.69 3.67
N MET A 267 0.21 -17.92 3.38
CA MET A 267 0.31 -16.55 3.89
C MET A 267 -0.58 -15.62 3.07
N GLN A 268 -1.46 -14.89 3.75
CA GLN A 268 -2.21 -13.82 3.11
C GLN A 268 -1.32 -12.59 2.96
N LEU A 269 -1.53 -11.84 1.88
CA LEU A 269 -0.80 -10.62 1.57
C LEU A 269 -1.81 -9.52 1.25
N HIS A 270 -1.67 -8.37 1.90
CA HIS A 270 -2.39 -7.17 1.50
C HIS A 270 -1.42 -6.07 1.08
N VAL A 271 -1.54 -5.63 -0.17
CA VAL A 271 -0.78 -4.49 -0.69
C VAL A 271 -1.69 -3.26 -0.82
N SER A 272 -1.31 -2.12 -0.26
CA SER A 272 -2.08 -0.88 -0.41
C SER A 272 -1.83 -0.23 -1.77
N ALA A 273 -2.88 0.31 -2.42
CA ALA A 273 -2.68 1.14 -3.62
C ALA A 273 -2.18 2.56 -3.31
N GLY A 274 -2.02 2.90 -2.04
CA GLY A 274 -1.45 4.15 -1.57
C GLY A 274 -2.36 5.36 -1.73
N ILE A 275 -2.16 6.38 -0.90
CA ILE A 275 -2.99 7.59 -0.86
C ILE A 275 -2.42 8.70 -1.74
N GLY A 276 -1.11 8.72 -1.90
CA GLY A 276 -0.35 9.79 -2.52
C GLY A 276 0.15 9.45 -3.91
N THR A 277 0.94 10.38 -4.44
CA THR A 277 1.72 10.26 -5.66
C THR A 277 3.02 11.02 -5.47
N SER A 278 4.08 10.58 -6.13
CA SER A 278 5.32 11.35 -6.19
C SER A 278 5.05 12.74 -6.83
N PRO A 279 5.63 13.83 -6.30
CA PRO A 279 5.48 15.17 -6.88
C PRO A 279 5.90 15.28 -8.36
N PHE A 280 6.79 14.40 -8.81
CA PHE A 280 7.30 14.39 -10.19
C PHE A 280 6.60 13.38 -11.11
N ALA A 281 5.71 12.55 -10.56
CA ALA A 281 4.82 11.68 -11.34
C ALA A 281 3.39 11.74 -10.78
N PRO A 282 2.74 12.93 -10.78
CA PRO A 282 1.53 13.16 -10.00
C PRO A 282 0.27 12.80 -10.81
N MET A 283 0.23 11.57 -11.34
CA MET A 283 -0.84 11.05 -12.19
C MET A 283 -1.34 9.72 -11.66
N ARG A 284 -2.65 9.51 -11.65
CA ARG A 284 -3.28 8.21 -11.42
C ARG A 284 -4.29 7.95 -12.53
N PHE A 285 -4.30 6.74 -13.10
CA PHE A 285 -5.24 6.40 -14.16
C PHE A 285 -5.77 4.97 -13.97
N PHE A 286 -7.08 4.81 -13.83
CA PHE A 286 -7.74 3.57 -13.39
C PHE A 286 -7.14 2.96 -12.11
N CYS A 287 -6.66 3.83 -11.22
CA CYS A 287 -6.06 3.49 -9.93
C CYS A 287 -6.20 4.65 -8.95
N ARG A 288 -7.45 4.90 -8.53
CA ARG A 288 -7.78 5.87 -7.47
C ARG A 288 -6.89 5.65 -6.24
N PRO A 289 -6.44 6.73 -5.57
CA PRO A 289 -5.75 6.60 -4.30
C PRO A 289 -6.70 6.09 -3.22
N GLU A 290 -6.24 5.17 -2.39
CA GLU A 290 -7.09 4.48 -1.43
C GLU A 290 -6.40 4.26 -0.07
N ALA A 291 -7.22 4.19 0.97
CA ALA A 291 -6.91 3.50 2.21
C ALA A 291 -7.82 2.25 2.27
N THR A 292 -7.37 1.19 2.93
CA THR A 292 -8.18 -0.04 3.04
C THR A 292 -8.62 -0.25 4.47
N LEU A 293 -9.92 -0.42 4.70
CA LEU A 293 -10.44 -0.98 5.94
C LEU A 293 -10.58 -2.49 5.77
N LEU A 294 -9.71 -3.23 6.46
CA LEU A 294 -9.73 -4.69 6.49
C LEU A 294 -10.55 -5.17 7.68
N THR A 295 -11.48 -6.08 7.45
CA THR A 295 -12.11 -6.86 8.51
C THR A 295 -11.45 -8.24 8.53
N LEU A 296 -10.59 -8.47 9.51
CA LEU A 296 -9.97 -9.76 9.72
C LEU A 296 -10.94 -10.65 10.49
N VAL A 297 -11.21 -11.85 9.98
CA VAL A 297 -12.17 -12.80 10.55
C VAL A 297 -11.54 -14.17 10.74
N PRO A 298 -12.13 -15.04 11.59
CA PRO A 298 -11.67 -16.41 11.72
C PRO A 298 -11.66 -17.16 10.39
N ALA A 299 -10.55 -17.85 10.10
CA ALA A 299 -10.47 -18.73 8.95
C ALA A 299 -11.53 -19.84 9.05
N ARG A 300 -12.23 -20.12 7.95
CA ARG A 300 -13.23 -21.20 7.93
C ARG A 300 -12.55 -22.54 8.17
N VAL A 301 -13.01 -23.26 9.18
CA VAL A 301 -12.56 -24.63 9.45
C VAL A 301 -13.11 -25.54 8.35
N GLY A 302 -12.35 -25.74 7.27
CA GLY A 302 -12.66 -26.75 6.24
C GLY A 302 -12.45 -26.29 4.80
N SER A 303 -11.20 -26.27 4.33
CA SER A 303 -10.87 -26.39 2.89
C SER A 303 -9.40 -26.79 2.64
N GLN A 304 -8.74 -27.48 3.57
CA GLN A 304 -7.38 -28.03 3.34
C GLN A 304 -7.36 -29.54 3.05
N GLY A 305 -8.46 -30.12 2.52
CA GLY A 305 -8.48 -31.56 2.24
C GLY A 305 -9.55 -32.11 1.30
N ALA A 306 -10.26 -31.28 0.53
CA ALA A 306 -11.37 -31.79 -0.32
C ALA A 306 -11.42 -31.29 -1.77
N ASP A 307 -10.54 -30.39 -2.21
CA ASP A 307 -10.59 -29.81 -3.57
C ASP A 307 -9.41 -30.22 -4.46
N ALA A 308 -8.95 -31.47 -4.30
CA ALA A 308 -8.15 -32.15 -5.32
C ALA A 308 -9.05 -33.01 -6.22
N GLU A 309 -10.22 -32.50 -6.64
CA GLU A 309 -11.03 -32.99 -7.77
C GLU A 309 -12.31 -32.16 -7.89
N SER A 310 -12.28 -31.05 -8.63
CA SER A 310 -13.34 -30.63 -9.56
C SER A 310 -13.09 -29.20 -10.03
N GLY A 311 -13.28 -28.99 -11.33
CA GLY A 311 -12.87 -27.80 -12.04
C GLY A 311 -13.76 -26.58 -11.85
N ASP A 312 -13.14 -25.46 -12.23
CA ASP A 312 -13.76 -24.23 -12.74
C ASP A 312 -14.88 -23.61 -11.89
N ARG A 313 -14.49 -22.71 -10.97
CA ARG A 313 -15.33 -21.56 -10.60
C ARG A 313 -14.48 -20.30 -10.38
N SER A 314 -14.74 -19.30 -11.22
CA SER A 314 -14.29 -17.92 -11.07
C SER A 314 -14.89 -17.28 -9.80
N PRO A 315 -14.12 -16.53 -9.00
CA PRO A 315 -14.67 -15.76 -7.88
C PRO A 315 -15.28 -14.44 -8.38
N SER A 316 -16.56 -14.25 -8.09
CA SER A 316 -17.31 -13.00 -8.29
C SER A 316 -16.91 -11.97 -7.23
N ALA A 317 -16.21 -10.92 -7.64
CA ALA A 317 -15.99 -9.73 -6.82
C ALA A 317 -17.22 -8.82 -6.94
N THR A 318 -18.02 -8.72 -5.89
CA THR A 318 -19.03 -7.67 -5.78
C THR A 318 -18.34 -6.39 -5.33
N VAL A 319 -18.22 -5.44 -6.26
CA VAL A 319 -17.84 -4.06 -5.96
C VAL A 319 -19.14 -3.28 -5.76
N GLN A 320 -19.34 -2.74 -4.55
CA GLN A 320 -20.22 -1.59 -4.35
C GLN A 320 -19.39 -0.32 -4.32
#